data_AF-A0A8J7ZAG0-F1
#
_entry.id   AF-A0A8J7ZAG0-F1
#
_cell.length_a   1.000
_cell.length_b   1.000
_cell.length_c   1.000
_cell.angle_alpha   90.00
_cell.angle_beta   90.00
_cell.angle_gamma   90.00
#
_symmetry.space_group_name_H-M   'P 1'
#
loop_
_entity.id
_entity.type
_entity.pdbx_description
1 polymer ?
#
loop_
_entity_poly.entity_id
_entity_poly.type
_entity_poly.pdbx_seq_one_letter_code
_entity_poly.pdbx_strand_id
1 'polypeptide(L)'
;MQGNPVAYRNLHRHLQEILNYIEISLDSDFVLEELNAALYECESTFGKRHQFSGQVRTLMKYLYNKYIDRKALPLERKDEEKLQKKIHEWLRKYYKKYPM
;
A
#
# COMPACT_ATOMS: atom_id res chain seq x y z
N MET A 1 3.52 22.02 -6.65
CA MET A 1 3.33 21.12 -5.50
C MET A 1 4.68 20.88 -4.86
N GLN A 2 4.99 21.51 -3.72
CA GLN A 2 6.14 21.11 -2.91
C GLN A 2 5.67 20.02 -1.94
N GLY A 3 5.48 18.80 -2.46
CA GLY A 3 5.30 17.62 -1.61
C GLY A 3 6.66 17.23 -1.01
N ASN A 4 6.66 16.58 0.15
CA ASN A 4 7.90 16.10 0.79
C ASN A 4 8.58 15.05 -0.14
N PRO A 5 9.74 15.37 -0.75
CA PRO A 5 10.37 14.49 -1.73
C PRO A 5 10.94 13.22 -1.10
N VAL A 6 11.24 13.24 0.21
CA VAL A 6 11.64 12.05 0.96
C VAL A 6 10.43 11.13 1.12
N ALA A 7 9.29 11.68 1.55
CA ALA A 7 8.05 10.92 1.70
C ALA A 7 7.58 10.30 0.37
N TYR A 8 7.73 11.02 -0.75
CA TYR A 8 7.39 10.48 -2.07
C TYR A 8 8.25 9.27 -2.46
N ARG A 9 9.54 9.28 -2.13
CA ARG A 9 10.45 8.13 -2.36
C ARG A 9 10.15 6.98 -1.39
N ASN A 10 9.89 7.29 -0.13
CA ASN A 10 9.53 6.28 0.87
C ASN A 10 8.23 5.59 0.49
N LEU A 11 7.21 6.35 0.06
CA LEU A 11 5.96 5.79 -0.43
C LEU A 11 6.19 4.82 -1.59
N HIS A 12 7.04 5.17 -2.55
CA HIS A 12 7.39 4.26 -3.64
C HIS A 12 7.97 2.95 -3.10
N ARG A 13 8.91 3.06 -2.15
CA ARG A 13 9.55 1.90 -1.51
C ARG A 13 8.54 1.03 -0.78
N HIS A 14 7.66 1.60 0.05
CA HIS A 14 6.64 0.85 0.79
C HIS A 14 5.67 0.13 -0.17
N LEU A 15 5.26 0.78 -1.26
CA LEU A 15 4.41 0.14 -2.28
C LEU A 15 5.09 -1.05 -2.96
N GLN A 16 6.38 -0.94 -3.27
CA GLN A 16 7.17 -2.05 -3.80
C GLN A 16 7.29 -3.19 -2.79
N GLU A 17 7.54 -2.85 -1.53
CA GLU A 17 7.76 -3.81 -0.47
C GLU A 17 6.50 -4.64 -0.18
N ILE A 18 5.31 -4.03 -0.24
CA ILE A 18 4.05 -4.77 -0.12
C ILE A 18 3.90 -5.80 -1.24
N LEU A 19 4.33 -5.50 -2.48
CA LEU A 19 4.31 -6.49 -3.57
C LEU A 19 5.24 -7.66 -3.25
N ASN A 20 6.45 -7.37 -2.77
CA ASN A 20 7.40 -8.39 -2.36
C ASN A 20 6.79 -9.28 -1.26
N TYR A 21 6.15 -8.69 -0.24
CA TYR A 21 5.54 -9.43 0.88
C TYR A 21 4.45 -10.38 0.41
N ILE A 22 3.62 -9.96 -0.55
CA ILE A 22 2.61 -10.83 -1.14
C ILE A 22 3.27 -11.95 -1.96
N GLU A 23 4.32 -11.65 -2.73
CA GLU A 23 5.04 -12.64 -3.54
C GLU A 23 5.66 -13.76 -2.70
N ILE A 24 6.26 -13.41 -1.55
CA ILE A 24 6.81 -14.39 -0.61
C ILE A 24 5.77 -14.93 0.40
N SER A 25 4.50 -14.57 0.22
CA SER A 25 3.37 -15.01 1.06
C SER A 25 3.57 -14.75 2.56
N LEU A 26 4.03 -13.55 2.92
CA LEU A 26 4.13 -13.13 4.32
C LEU A 26 2.76 -13.00 4.98
N ASP A 27 2.77 -13.09 6.31
CA ASP A 27 1.58 -12.93 7.13
C ASP A 27 0.94 -11.56 6.91
N SER A 28 -0.40 -11.53 6.99
CA SER A 28 -1.19 -10.32 6.80
C SER A 28 -0.80 -9.19 7.74
N ASP A 29 -0.27 -9.47 8.94
CA ASP A 29 0.23 -8.46 9.87
C ASP A 29 1.36 -7.62 9.25
N PHE A 30 2.34 -8.24 8.60
CA PHE A 30 3.43 -7.52 7.91
C PHE A 30 2.91 -6.66 6.76
N VAL A 31 1.95 -7.19 6.01
CA VAL A 31 1.32 -6.45 4.91
C VAL A 31 0.53 -5.24 5.42
N LEU A 32 -0.18 -5.39 6.54
CA LEU A 32 -0.94 -4.31 7.17
C LEU A 32 -0.04 -3.23 7.75
N GLU A 33 1.05 -3.60 8.42
CA GLU A 33 2.05 -2.66 8.94
C GLU A 33 2.66 -1.82 7.80
N GLU A 34 3.09 -2.48 6.73
CA GLU A 34 3.72 -1.81 5.59
C GLU A 34 2.71 -0.94 4.81
N LEU A 35 1.44 -1.38 4.71
CA LEU A 35 0.37 -0.57 4.12
C LEU A 35 0.02 0.66 4.97
N ASN A 36 0.15 0.56 6.30
CA ASN A 36 -0.01 1.70 7.20
C ASN A 36 1.16 2.70 7.05
N ALA A 37 2.39 2.21 6.90
CA ALA A 37 3.55 3.06 6.59
C ALA A 37 3.38 3.76 5.24
N ALA A 38 2.91 3.03 4.21
CA ALA A 38 2.56 3.62 2.92
C ALA A 38 1.47 4.70 3.05
N LEU A 39 0.44 4.49 3.89
CA LEU A 39 -0.58 5.51 4.13
C LEU A 39 0.01 6.78 4.73
N TYR A 40 0.87 6.64 5.76
CA TYR A 40 1.53 7.78 6.40
C TYR A 40 2.36 8.60 5.41
N GLU A 41 3.18 7.94 4.58
CA GLU A 41 4.01 8.60 3.58
C GLU A 41 3.18 9.21 2.44
N CYS A 42 2.06 8.57 2.09
CA CYS A 42 1.09 9.10 1.12
C CYS A 42 0.41 10.37 1.64
N GLU A 43 -0.04 10.38 2.90
CA GLU A 43 -0.60 11.58 3.53
C GLU A 43 0.42 12.69 3.71
N SER A 44 1.68 12.36 3.99
CA SER A 44 2.79 13.31 4.10
C SER A 44 3.19 13.91 2.74
N THR A 45 3.03 13.15 1.66
CA THR A 45 3.38 13.58 0.30
C THR A 45 2.27 14.40 -0.36
N PHE A 46 1.03 13.90 -0.32
CA PHE A 46 -0.09 14.45 -1.09
C PHE A 46 -1.15 15.15 -0.22
N GLY A 47 -1.13 14.95 1.10
CA GLY A 47 -2.10 15.49 2.04
C GLY A 47 -3.30 14.57 2.28
N LYS A 48 -3.86 14.61 3.49
CA LYS A 48 -4.95 13.73 3.97
C LYS A 48 -6.24 13.73 3.12
N ARG A 49 -6.50 14.82 2.39
CA ARG A 49 -7.70 15.00 1.54
C ARG A 49 -7.46 14.59 0.09
N HIS A 50 -6.24 14.19 -0.27
CA HIS A 50 -5.93 13.79 -1.64
C HIS A 50 -6.57 12.44 -1.98
N GLN A 51 -6.97 12.28 -3.26
CA GLN A 51 -7.62 11.06 -3.75
C GLN A 51 -6.79 9.81 -3.44
N PHE A 52 -5.47 9.87 -3.63
CA PHE A 52 -4.59 8.74 -3.39
C PHE A 52 -4.59 8.34 -1.92
N SER A 53 -4.42 9.29 -1.00
CA SER A 53 -4.47 9.03 0.44
C SER A 53 -5.82 8.44 0.87
N GLY A 54 -6.92 8.92 0.30
CA GLY A 54 -8.25 8.36 0.54
C GLY A 54 -8.40 6.91 0.06
N GLN A 55 -7.81 6.56 -1.08
CA GLN A 55 -7.82 5.19 -1.62
C GLN A 55 -6.99 4.23 -0.75
N VAL A 56 -5.78 4.63 -0.38
CA VAL A 56 -4.91 3.83 0.51
C VAL A 56 -5.58 3.63 1.87
N ARG A 57 -6.16 4.69 2.45
CA ARG A 57 -6.88 4.62 3.73
C ARG A 57 -8.06 3.66 3.70
N THR A 58 -8.85 3.71 2.62
CA THR A 58 -10.01 2.81 2.45
C THR A 58 -9.56 1.36 2.34
N LEU A 59 -8.47 1.10 1.59
CA LEU A 59 -7.93 -0.25 1.44
C LEU A 59 -7.34 -0.78 2.76
N MET A 60 -6.57 0.05 3.46
CA MET A 60 -6.02 -0.28 4.78
C MET A 60 -7.14 -0.63 5.76
N LYS A 61 -8.18 0.21 5.86
CA LYS A 61 -9.32 -0.06 6.75
C LYS A 61 -10.05 -1.36 6.40
N TYR A 62 -10.22 -1.65 5.10
CA TYR A 62 -10.86 -2.88 4.64
C TYR A 62 -10.06 -4.12 5.05
N LEU A 63 -8.75 -4.14 4.76
CA LEU A 63 -7.88 -5.27 5.08
C LEU A 63 -7.72 -5.43 6.58
N TYR A 64 -7.47 -4.33 7.30
CA TYR A 64 -7.34 -4.34 8.76
C TYR A 64 -8.56 -4.97 9.43
N ASN A 65 -9.77 -4.54 9.09
CA ASN A 65 -11.00 -5.11 9.65
C ASN A 65 -11.19 -6.60 9.33
N LYS A 66 -10.66 -7.08 8.20
CA LYS A 66 -10.81 -8.47 7.78
C LYS A 66 -9.75 -9.38 8.43
N TYR A 67 -8.55 -8.86 8.67
CA TYR A 67 -7.38 -9.66 9.05
C TYR A 67 -6.88 -9.43 10.47
N ILE A 68 -7.32 -8.39 11.19
CA ILE A 68 -6.90 -8.11 12.58
C ILE A 68 -7.07 -9.31 13.52
N ASP A 69 -8.15 -10.07 13.37
CA ASP A 69 -8.43 -11.24 14.20
C ASP A 69 -7.88 -12.54 13.59
N ARG A 70 -7.36 -12.48 12.35
CA ARG A 70 -6.80 -13.60 11.59
C ARG A 70 -5.28 -13.58 11.67
N LYS A 71 -4.77 -13.68 12.89
CA LYS A 71 -3.34 -13.63 13.19
C LYS A 71 -2.55 -14.68 12.40
N ALA A 72 -1.38 -14.28 11.90
CA ALA A 72 -0.38 -15.16 11.29
C ALA A 72 -0.88 -16.01 10.11
N LEU A 73 -1.78 -15.44 9.30
CA LEU A 73 -2.16 -16.02 8.01
C LEU A 73 -1.89 -15.02 6.89
N PRO A 74 -1.41 -15.49 5.72
CA PRO A 74 -1.35 -14.68 4.51
C PRO A 74 -2.74 -14.13 4.12
N LEU A 75 -2.73 -13.12 3.26
CA LEU A 75 -3.96 -12.62 2.68
C LEU A 75 -4.67 -13.73 1.87
N GLU A 76 -5.98 -13.63 1.74
CA GLU A 76 -6.69 -14.52 0.82
C GLU A 76 -6.33 -14.11 -0.60
N ARG A 77 -6.14 -15.07 -1.49
CA ARG A 77 -5.77 -14.85 -2.90
C ARG A 77 -6.55 -13.72 -3.60
N LYS A 78 -7.85 -13.61 -3.34
CA LYS A 78 -8.70 -12.54 -3.91
C LYS A 78 -8.28 -11.14 -3.45
N ASP A 79 -7.86 -11.01 -2.19
CA ASP A 79 -7.39 -9.75 -1.63
C ASP A 79 -5.96 -9.44 -2.03
N GLU A 80 -5.10 -10.47 -2.16
CA GLU A 80 -3.76 -10.34 -2.75
C GLU A 80 -3.83 -9.76 -4.16
N GLU A 81 -4.59 -10.42 -5.06
CA GLU A 81 -4.75 -9.99 -6.45
C GLU A 81 -5.31 -8.56 -6.54
N LYS A 82 -6.26 -8.22 -5.65
CA LYS A 82 -6.85 -6.88 -5.58
C LYS A 82 -5.84 -5.84 -5.08
N LEU A 83 -5.07 -6.15 -4.04
CA LEU A 83 -4.05 -5.27 -3.46
C LEU A 83 -2.91 -5.04 -4.46
N GLN A 84 -2.37 -6.11 -5.06
CA GLN A 84 -1.36 -6.04 -6.12
C GLN A 84 -1.83 -5.18 -7.29
N LYS A 85 -3.05 -5.41 -7.80
CA LYS A 85 -3.61 -4.60 -8.89
C LYS A 85 -3.68 -3.13 -8.52
N LYS A 86 -4.12 -2.80 -7.31
CA LYS A 86 -4.21 -1.41 -6.83
C LYS A 86 -2.83 -0.76 -6.73
N ILE A 87 -1.85 -1.48 -6.20
CA ILE A 87 -0.48 -0.98 -6.09
C ILE A 87 0.11 -0.72 -7.47
N HIS A 88 -0.03 -1.64 -8.42
CA HIS A 88 0.43 -1.44 -9.79
C HIS A 88 -0.25 -0.23 -10.47
N GLU A 89 -1.56 -0.05 -10.27
CA GLU A 89 -2.30 1.13 -10.75
C GLU A 89 -1.71 2.43 -10.16
N TRP A 90 -1.39 2.44 -8.87
CA TRP A 90 -0.81 3.60 -8.20
C TRP A 90 0.63 3.88 -8.64
N LEU A 91 1.47 2.85 -8.72
CA LEU A 91 2.83 2.96 -9.24
C LEU A 91 2.81 3.56 -10.63
N ARG A 92 1.99 3.03 -11.55
CA ARG A 92 1.88 3.58 -12.91
C ARG A 92 1.38 5.03 -12.95
N LYS A 93 0.38 5.38 -12.13
CA LYS A 93 -0.24 6.71 -12.14
C LYS A 93 0.67 7.78 -11.53
N TYR A 94 1.34 7.47 -10.42
CA TYR A 94 2.09 8.44 -9.64
C TYR A 94 3.60 8.35 -9.85
N TYR A 95 4.12 7.26 -10.41
CA TYR A 95 5.54 7.00 -10.63
C TYR A 95 5.79 6.56 -12.09
N LYS A 96 6.30 7.48 -12.91
CA LYS A 96 6.44 7.31 -14.38
C LYS A 96 7.37 6.17 -14.86
N LYS A 97 7.96 5.36 -13.96
CA LYS A 97 9.05 4.40 -14.27
C LYS A 97 8.72 2.92 -14.02
N TYR A 98 7.45 2.51 -14.02
CA TYR A 98 7.10 1.09 -13.87
C TYR A 98 6.70 0.44 -15.22
N PRO A 99 7.62 -0.25 -15.93
CA PRO A 99 7.26 -1.13 -17.04
C PRO A 99 6.58 -2.41 -16.52
N MET A 100 5.71 -2.99 -17.36
CA MET A 100 5.01 -4.27 -17.08
C MET A 100 5.97 -5.45 -16.97
#